data_AF-A0A845V1P5-F1
#
_entry.id   AF-A0A845V1P5-F1
#
_cell.length_a   1.000
_cell.length_b   1.000
_cell.length_c   1.000
_cell.angle_alpha   90.00
_cell.angle_beta   90.00
_cell.angle_gamma   90.00
#
_symmetry.space_group_name_H-M   'P 1'
#
loop_
_entity.id
_entity.type
_entity.pdbx_description
1 polymer ?
#
loop_
_entity_poly.entity_id
_entity_poly.type
_entity_poly.pdbx_seq_one_letter_code
_entity_poly.pdbx_strand_id
1 'polypeptide(L)'
;MTRAVHYRDRNAFLQDRVPGSFWISGPEEQGDQSFLFFCPCGCGDKPVLKIGNGFKPKQGPSWCWNGSTAAAELAPSVNWQGHWHGWLQAGVWRAC
;
A
#
# COMPACT_ATOMS: atom_id res chain seq x y z
N MET A 1 -12.45 4.72 -8.55
CA MET A 1 -12.08 4.61 -7.12
C MET A 1 -12.17 3.15 -6.71
N THR A 2 -11.23 2.66 -5.91
CA THR A 2 -11.15 1.23 -5.55
C THR A 2 -10.98 1.12 -4.04
N ARG A 3 -11.88 0.39 -3.36
CA ARG A 3 -11.76 0.18 -1.91
C ARG A 3 -10.59 -0.75 -1.63
N ALA A 4 -9.72 -0.35 -0.72
CA ALA A 4 -8.60 -1.16 -0.29
C ALA A 4 -9.09 -2.30 0.61
N VAL A 5 -8.56 -3.50 0.40
CA VAL A 5 -8.85 -4.68 1.21
C VAL A 5 -7.56 -5.13 1.87
N HIS A 6 -7.53 -5.11 3.19
CA HIS A 6 -6.40 -5.61 3.96
C HIS A 6 -6.48 -7.12 4.14
N TYR A 7 -5.39 -7.81 3.82
CA TYR A 7 -5.21 -9.22 4.11
C TYR A 7 -4.23 -9.39 5.26
N ARG A 8 -4.61 -10.19 6.28
CA ARG A 8 -3.68 -10.58 7.36
C ARG A 8 -2.77 -11.72 6.91
N ASP A 9 -3.32 -12.69 6.19
CA ASP A 9 -2.58 -13.82 5.64
C ASP A 9 -1.99 -13.47 4.27
N ARG A 10 -0.67 -13.65 4.13
CA ARG A 10 0.05 -13.30 2.89
C ARG A 10 -0.26 -14.28 1.75
N ASN A 11 -0.54 -15.54 2.03
CA ASN A 11 -0.81 -16.52 0.99
C ASN A 11 -2.19 -16.27 0.37
N ALA A 12 -3.20 -15.98 1.18
CA ALA A 12 -4.53 -15.56 0.73
C ALA A 12 -4.44 -14.29 -0.12
N PHE A 13 -3.66 -13.29 0.31
CA PHE A 13 -3.40 -12.09 -0.49
C PHE A 13 -2.85 -12.40 -1.89
N LEU A 14 -1.82 -13.26 -1.97
CA LEU A 14 -1.17 -13.63 -3.23
C LEU A 14 -2.05 -14.49 -4.13
N GLN A 15 -2.99 -15.24 -3.55
CA GLN A 15 -3.95 -16.09 -4.25
C GLN A 15 -5.12 -15.27 -4.82
N ASP A 16 -5.74 -14.41 -4.02
CA ASP A 16 -6.98 -13.70 -4.39
C ASP A 16 -6.74 -12.57 -5.40
N ARG A 17 -5.61 -11.85 -5.28
CA ARG A 17 -5.18 -10.80 -6.22
C ARG A 17 -6.22 -9.70 -6.47
N VAL A 18 -7.04 -9.38 -5.48
CA VAL A 18 -8.11 -8.37 -5.60
C VAL A 18 -7.48 -7.00 -5.91
N PRO A 19 -7.92 -6.28 -6.95
CA PRO A 19 -7.41 -4.94 -7.27
C PRO A 19 -7.50 -3.98 -6.08
N GLY A 20 -6.41 -3.29 -5.75
CA GLY A 20 -6.33 -2.38 -4.61
C GLY A 20 -6.23 -3.07 -3.24
N SER A 21 -6.25 -4.40 -3.17
CA SER A 21 -5.92 -5.12 -1.93
C SER A 21 -4.46 -4.93 -1.55
N PHE A 22 -4.17 -5.07 -0.25
CA PHE A 22 -2.84 -4.88 0.28
C PHE A 22 -2.53 -5.81 1.46
N TRP A 23 -1.24 -5.99 1.69
CA TRP A 23 -0.67 -6.68 2.83
C TRP A 23 0.52 -5.87 3.37
N ILE A 24 0.68 -5.83 4.69
CA ILE A 24 1.75 -5.10 5.36
C ILE A 24 2.61 -6.11 6.14
N SER A 25 3.94 -6.02 5.98
CA SER A 25 4.88 -6.84 6.75
C SER A 25 4.93 -6.43 8.22
N GLY A 26 5.52 -7.27 9.07
CA GLY A 26 6.00 -6.82 10.38
C GLY A 26 7.06 -5.70 10.23
N PRO A 27 7.25 -4.89 11.28
CA PRO A 27 8.30 -3.88 11.32
C PRO A 27 9.69 -4.53 11.30
N GLU A 28 10.59 -3.93 10.54
CA GLU A 28 12.04 -4.22 10.57
C GLU A 28 12.70 -3.51 11.77
N GLU A 29 14.02 -3.67 11.93
CA GLU A 29 14.78 -3.15 13.08
C GLU A 29 14.63 -1.61 13.24
N GLN A 30 14.55 -0.88 12.13
CA GLN A 30 14.37 0.59 12.15
C GLN A 30 12.88 1.02 12.17
N GLY A 31 11.94 0.07 12.26
CA GLY A 31 10.49 0.33 12.24
C GLY A 31 9.87 0.48 10.85
N ASP A 32 10.69 0.39 9.79
CA ASP A 32 10.23 0.37 8.40
C ASP A 32 9.43 -0.92 8.11
N GLN A 33 8.46 -0.85 7.21
CA GLN A 33 7.63 -1.98 6.79
C GLN A 33 7.48 -2.01 5.28
N SER A 34 7.20 -3.19 4.74
CA SER A 34 6.81 -3.38 3.34
C SER A 34 5.30 -3.35 3.20
N PHE A 35 4.79 -2.48 2.33
CA PHE A 35 3.39 -2.42 1.92
C PHE A 35 3.27 -2.97 0.49
N LEU A 36 2.75 -4.18 0.37
CA LEU A 36 2.47 -4.81 -0.91
C LEU A 36 1.03 -4.53 -1.30
N PHE A 37 0.78 -4.19 -2.56
CA PHE A 37 -0.59 -4.01 -3.05
C PHE A 37 -0.73 -4.52 -4.48
N PHE A 38 -1.95 -4.93 -4.87
CA PHE A 38 -2.27 -5.16 -6.27
C PHE A 38 -2.77 -3.87 -6.93
N CYS A 39 -2.31 -3.57 -8.15
CA CYS A 39 -2.63 -2.32 -8.84
C CYS A 39 -4.15 -2.05 -8.80
N PRO A 40 -4.60 -0.88 -8.29
CA PRO A 40 -6.02 -0.57 -8.27
C PRO A 40 -6.61 -0.38 -9.67
N CYS A 41 -5.76 -0.25 -10.69
CA CYS A 41 -6.11 -0.24 -12.11
C CYS A 41 -6.61 -1.58 -12.65
N GLY A 42 -6.34 -2.69 -11.94
CA GLY A 42 -6.78 -4.04 -12.34
C GLY A 42 -5.83 -4.80 -13.26
N CYS A 43 -4.63 -4.26 -13.58
CA CYS A 43 -3.65 -4.96 -14.43
C CYS A 43 -3.05 -6.23 -13.79
N GLY A 44 -3.21 -6.41 -12.47
CA GLY A 44 -2.65 -7.55 -11.73
C GLY A 44 -1.21 -7.36 -11.23
N ASP A 45 -0.56 -6.24 -11.55
CA ASP A 45 0.77 -5.94 -11.01
C ASP A 45 0.74 -5.78 -9.50
N LYS A 46 1.86 -6.15 -8.87
CA LYS A 46 2.01 -6.19 -7.42
C LYS A 46 3.23 -5.39 -6.94
N PRO A 47 3.16 -4.06 -6.87
CA PRO A 47 4.27 -3.24 -6.40
C PRO A 47 4.51 -3.40 -4.88
N VAL A 48 5.71 -3.03 -4.46
CA VAL A 48 6.13 -2.97 -3.05
C VAL A 48 6.50 -1.54 -2.71
N LEU A 49 5.91 -1.00 -1.65
CA LEU A 49 6.24 0.32 -1.12
C LEU A 49 6.94 0.14 0.23
N LYS A 50 7.96 0.97 0.48
CA LYS A 50 8.54 1.11 1.82
C LYS A 50 7.72 2.10 2.62
N ILE A 51 7.22 1.71 3.78
CA ILE A 51 6.39 2.56 4.64
C ILE A 51 6.93 2.63 6.06
N GLY A 52 6.57 3.69 6.79
CA GLY A 52 6.74 3.77 8.25
C GLY A 52 5.40 4.06 8.92
N ASN A 53 5.18 3.51 10.12
CA ASN A 53 3.96 3.75 10.88
C ASN A 53 4.06 5.07 11.66
N GLY A 54 3.35 6.10 11.22
CA GLY A 54 3.39 7.44 11.81
C GLY A 54 4.63 8.26 11.43
N PHE A 55 5.48 7.75 10.55
CA PHE A 55 6.64 8.46 10.03
C PHE A 55 6.91 8.07 8.58
N LYS A 56 7.58 8.96 7.82
CA LYS A 56 8.08 8.65 6.49
C LYS A 56 9.54 8.17 6.58
N PRO A 57 9.89 6.94 6.16
CA PRO A 57 11.28 6.47 6.14
C PRO A 57 12.18 7.42 5.33
N LYS A 58 13.41 7.66 5.78
CA LYS A 58 14.29 8.67 5.18
C LYS A 58 14.98 8.24 3.89
N GLN A 59 15.11 6.93 3.66
CA GLN A 59 15.91 6.40 2.56
C GLN A 59 15.04 5.95 1.38
N GLY A 60 15.27 6.57 0.22
CA GLY A 60 14.62 6.22 -1.04
C GLY A 60 13.13 6.58 -1.11
N PRO A 61 12.41 6.11 -2.16
CA PRO A 61 10.97 6.25 -2.27
C PRO A 61 10.26 5.56 -1.12
N SER A 62 9.55 6.35 -0.31
CA SER A 62 8.92 5.88 0.92
C SER A 62 7.65 6.67 1.26
N TRP A 63 6.82 6.10 2.12
CA TRP A 63 5.55 6.67 2.54
C TRP A 63 5.37 6.64 4.05
N CYS A 64 4.67 7.64 4.58
CA CYS A 64 4.08 7.59 5.91
C CYS A 64 2.75 6.86 5.81
N TRP A 65 2.60 5.80 6.61
CA TRP A 65 1.35 5.09 6.82
C TRP A 65 0.76 5.51 8.18
N ASN A 66 -0.55 5.72 8.22
CA ASN A 66 -1.25 6.17 9.43
C ASN A 66 -1.45 5.09 10.52
N GLY A 67 -0.94 3.87 10.31
CA GLY A 67 -1.10 2.76 11.26
C GLY A 67 -2.44 2.04 11.21
N SER A 68 -3.39 2.49 10.38
CA SER A 68 -4.71 1.88 10.24
C SER A 68 -4.78 0.93 9.06
N THR A 69 -5.31 -0.27 9.27
CA THR A 69 -5.62 -1.21 8.18
C THR A 69 -7.07 -1.12 7.71
N ALA A 70 -7.98 -0.60 8.54
CA ALA A 70 -9.39 -0.41 8.19
C ALA A 70 -9.62 0.88 7.39
N ALA A 71 -8.86 1.93 7.68
CA ALA A 71 -8.88 3.22 7.00
C ALA A 71 -7.45 3.59 6.59
N ALA A 72 -6.81 2.71 5.83
CA ALA A 72 -5.42 2.88 5.42
C ALA A 72 -5.23 4.19 4.66
N GLU A 73 -4.15 4.88 5.01
CA GLU A 73 -3.75 6.12 4.38
C GLU A 73 -2.24 6.13 4.16
N LEU A 74 -1.83 6.60 2.98
CA LEU A 74 -0.43 6.80 2.63
C LEU A 74 -0.19 8.25 2.22
N ALA A 75 0.91 8.82 2.71
CA ALA A 75 1.40 10.12 2.32
C ALA A 75 2.91 10.04 1.99
N PRO A 76 3.38 10.56 0.83
CA PRO A 76 2.66 11.29 -0.22
C PRO A 76 1.79 10.40 -1.13
N SER A 77 1.36 10.88 -2.29
CA SER A 77 0.71 10.04 -3.31
C SER A 77 1.62 8.88 -3.74
N VAL A 78 1.01 7.81 -4.22
CA VAL A 78 1.71 6.67 -4.83
C VAL A 78 1.80 6.94 -6.34
N ASN A 79 3.02 7.06 -6.83
CA ASN A 79 3.32 7.14 -8.26
C ASN A 79 4.08 5.88 -8.69
N TRP A 80 3.34 4.95 -9.29
CA TRP A 80 3.87 3.78 -9.98
C TRP A 80 3.77 4.04 -11.49
N GLN A 81 4.89 4.48 -12.06
CA GLN A 81 4.95 5.00 -13.43
C GLN A 81 4.40 4.00 -14.45
N GLY A 82 3.51 4.47 -15.33
CA GLY A 82 2.88 3.64 -16.38
C GLY A 82 1.66 2.84 -15.92
N HIS A 83 1.30 2.88 -14.64
CA HIS A 83 0.24 2.02 -14.09
C HIS A 83 -0.71 2.75 -13.14
N TRP A 84 -0.19 3.47 -12.14
CA TRP A 84 -1.02 4.13 -11.13
C TRP A 84 -0.40 5.43 -10.65
N HIS A 85 -1.20 6.49 -10.61
CA HIS A 85 -0.86 7.72 -9.92
C HIS A 85 -2.07 8.21 -9.12
N GLY A 86 -1.93 8.28 -7.80
CA GLY A 86 -3.04 8.66 -6.93
C GLY A 86 -2.77 8.44 -5.44
N TRP A 87 -3.81 8.54 -4.63
CA TRP A 87 -3.74 8.44 -3.17
C TRP A 87 -4.46 7.20 -2.65
N LEU A 88 -3.94 6.65 -1.55
CA LEU A 88 -4.70 5.79 -0.65
C LEU A 88 -5.10 6.65 0.55
N GLN A 89 -6.39 6.92 0.71
CA GLN A 89 -6.93 7.77 1.78
C GLN A 89 -8.20 7.16 2.32
N ALA A 90 -8.33 7.11 3.65
CA ALA A 90 -9.48 6.51 4.33
C ALA A 90 -9.88 5.13 3.77
N GLY A 91 -8.89 4.29 3.40
CA GLY A 91 -9.12 2.96 2.85
C GLY A 91 -9.61 2.94 1.38
N VAL A 92 -9.47 4.03 0.63
CA VAL A 92 -9.88 4.11 -0.78
C VAL A 92 -8.73 4.61 -1.66
N TRP A 93 -8.45 3.86 -2.72
CA TRP A 93 -7.59 4.27 -3.82
C TRP A 93 -8.32 5.25 -4.74
N ARG A 94 -7.76 6.45 -4.89
CA ARG A 94 -8.27 7.53 -5.73
C ARG A 94 -7.18 7.97 -6.69
N ALA A 95 -7.46 7.96 -7.99
CA ALA A 95 -6.54 8.49 -9.00
C ALA A 95 -6.41 10.01 -8.86
N CYS A 96 -5.27 10.54 -9.34
CA CYS A 96 -5.04 11.97 -9.50
C CYS A 96 -6.01 12.60 -10.50
#